data_AF-A0A6M7X270-F1
#
_entry.id   AF-A0A6M7X270-F1
#
_cell.length_a   1.000
_cell.length_b   1.000
_cell.length_c   1.000
_cell.angle_alpha   90.00
_cell.angle_beta   90.00
_cell.angle_gamma   90.00
#
_symmetry.space_group_name_H-M   'P 1'
#
loop_
_entity.id
_entity.type
_entity.pdbx_description
1 polymer ?
#
loop_
_entity_poly.entity_id
_entity_poly.type
_entity_poly.pdbx_seq_one_letter_code
_entity_poly.pdbx_strand_id
1 'polypeptide(L)'
;MSSLRLSTVFASAVLATAALACLASPASAQITIPSTNGRVQVQQNDLQTLQNRVQRQQFQQQQQQYRAQDRVIVQQPPVVPQVRPSCQTQIIGSTAVSTCH
;
A
#
# COMPACT_ATOMS: atom_id res chain seq x y z
N MET A 1 15.75 -62.37 39.65
CA MET A 1 15.08 -61.05 39.72
C MET A 1 16.03 -59.84 39.59
N SER A 2 17.37 -60.02 39.58
CA SER A 2 18.35 -58.91 39.49
C SER A 2 18.62 -58.41 38.05
N SER A 3 18.61 -59.31 37.05
CA SER A 3 18.89 -58.95 35.64
C SER A 3 17.83 -58.05 35.00
N LEU A 4 16.55 -58.21 35.38
CA LEU A 4 15.42 -57.40 34.91
C LEU A 4 15.49 -55.94 35.43
N ARG A 5 16.12 -55.72 36.58
CA ARG A 5 16.34 -54.39 37.17
C ARG A 5 17.49 -53.66 36.47
N LEU A 6 18.55 -54.39 36.12
CA LEU A 6 19.65 -53.83 35.32
C LEU A 6 19.16 -53.42 33.93
N SER A 7 18.42 -54.29 33.22
CA SER A 7 17.98 -54.02 31.84
C SER A 7 17.06 -52.79 31.74
N THR A 8 16.18 -52.61 32.73
CA THR A 8 15.28 -51.45 32.79
C THR A 8 16.02 -50.15 33.07
N VAL A 9 17.07 -50.19 33.89
CA VAL A 9 17.95 -49.03 34.15
C VAL A 9 18.78 -48.66 32.92
N PHE A 10 19.29 -49.65 32.18
CA PHE A 10 20.01 -49.38 30.93
C PHE A 10 19.10 -48.80 29.85
N ALA A 11 17.89 -49.33 29.70
CA ALA A 11 16.92 -48.83 28.73
C ALA A 11 16.51 -47.38 29.02
N SER A 12 16.27 -47.03 30.29
CA SER A 12 15.92 -45.66 30.68
C SER A 12 17.09 -44.69 30.53
N ALA A 13 18.32 -45.11 30.83
CA ALA A 13 19.52 -44.30 30.64
C ALA A 13 19.75 -43.97 29.15
N VAL A 14 19.55 -44.93 28.24
CA VAL A 14 19.68 -44.71 26.78
C VAL A 14 18.60 -43.77 26.25
N LEU A 15 17.36 -43.89 26.75
CA LEU A 15 16.28 -42.96 26.39
C LEU A 15 16.55 -41.53 26.88
N ALA A 16 17.09 -41.38 28.10
CA ALA A 16 17.42 -40.08 28.66
C ALA A 16 18.57 -39.39 27.89
N THR A 17 19.61 -40.12 27.51
CA THR A 17 20.72 -39.56 26.72
C THR A 17 20.29 -39.21 25.30
N ALA A 18 19.41 -40.00 24.68
CA ALA A 18 18.84 -39.67 23.37
C ALA A 18 17.97 -38.39 23.41
N ALA A 19 17.16 -38.21 24.46
CA ALA A 19 16.32 -37.02 24.62
C ALA A 19 17.17 -35.74 24.80
N LEU A 20 18.26 -35.81 25.56
CA LEU A 20 19.19 -34.69 25.76
C LEU A 20 19.95 -34.33 24.48
N ALA A 21 20.29 -35.30 23.63
CA ALA A 21 20.92 -35.05 22.33
C ALA A 21 20.00 -34.29 21.35
N CYS A 22 18.69 -34.55 21.40
CA CYS A 22 17.71 -33.79 20.61
C CYS A 22 17.58 -32.33 21.07
N LEU A 23 17.65 -32.06 22.39
CA LEU A 23 17.53 -30.70 22.93
C LEU A 23 18.79 -29.84 22.72
N ALA A 24 19.94 -30.48 22.48
CA ALA A 24 21.21 -29.80 22.25
C ALA A 24 21.47 -29.45 20.77
N SER A 25 20.53 -29.73 19.86
CA SER A 25 20.69 -29.39 18.44
C SER A 25 20.53 -27.87 18.26
N PRO A 26 21.60 -27.14 17.89
CA PRO A 26 21.45 -25.71 17.61
C PRO A 26 20.55 -25.56 16.38
N ALA A 27 19.49 -24.77 16.51
CA ALA A 27 18.69 -24.34 15.37
C ALA A 27 19.58 -23.49 14.45
N SER A 28 20.19 -24.12 13.46
CA SER A 28 20.98 -23.43 12.44
C SER A 28 20.02 -22.72 11.49
N ALA A 29 19.89 -21.40 11.69
CA ALA A 29 19.23 -20.52 10.72
C ALA A 29 20.09 -20.49 9.45
N GLN A 30 19.55 -21.09 8.38
CA GLN A 30 20.24 -21.14 7.09
C GLN A 30 20.16 -19.75 6.47
N ILE A 31 21.27 -19.01 6.45
CA ILE A 31 21.37 -17.78 5.67
C ILE A 31 21.52 -18.22 4.22
N THR A 32 20.40 -18.27 3.50
CA THR A 32 20.39 -18.50 2.06
C THR A 32 21.10 -17.34 1.38
N ILE A 33 22.39 -17.49 1.11
CA ILE A 33 23.14 -16.56 0.27
C ILE A 33 22.53 -16.68 -1.13
N PRO A 34 21.91 -15.63 -1.69
CA PRO A 34 21.25 -15.73 -2.98
C PRO A 34 22.29 -16.18 -4.01
N SER A 35 21.97 -17.27 -4.71
CA SER A 35 22.84 -17.83 -5.74
C SER A 35 23.14 -16.76 -6.80
N THR A 36 24.28 -16.88 -7.46
CA THR A 36 24.73 -15.99 -8.53
C THR A 36 23.67 -15.76 -9.61
N ASN A 37 22.80 -16.75 -9.86
CA ASN A 37 21.66 -16.64 -10.79
C ASN A 37 20.61 -15.64 -10.31
N GLY A 38 20.34 -15.55 -9.00
CA GLY A 38 19.43 -14.56 -8.42
C GLY A 38 19.94 -13.13 -8.58
N ARG A 39 21.27 -12.92 -8.50
CA ARG A 39 21.88 -11.60 -8.72
C ARG A 39 21.76 -11.13 -10.17
N VAL A 40 21.94 -12.02 -11.14
CA VAL A 40 21.78 -11.70 -12.57
C VAL A 40 20.32 -11.36 -12.90
N GLN A 41 19.37 -12.09 -12.33
CA GLN A 41 17.94 -11.87 -12.57
C GLN A 41 17.45 -10.56 -11.93
N VAL A 42 17.92 -10.21 -10.72
CA VAL A 42 17.63 -8.90 -10.09
C VAL A 42 18.21 -7.76 -10.92
N GLN A 43 19.47 -7.88 -11.38
CA GLN A 43 20.11 -6.83 -12.19
C GLN A 43 19.41 -6.60 -13.54
N GLN A 44 18.90 -7.66 -14.17
CA GLN A 44 18.08 -7.52 -15.39
C GLN A 44 16.73 -6.87 -15.11
N ASN A 45 16.09 -7.21 -13.98
CA ASN A 45 14.83 -6.59 -13.58
C ASN A 45 15.00 -5.09 -13.28
N ASP A 46 16.12 -4.70 -12.68
CA ASP A 46 16.44 -3.30 -12.40
C ASP A 46 16.60 -2.48 -13.68
N LEU A 47 17.31 -3.02 -14.69
CA LEU A 47 17.47 -2.38 -15.99
C LEU A 47 16.12 -2.17 -16.69
N GLN A 48 15.28 -3.20 -16.72
CA GLN A 48 13.93 -3.11 -17.31
C GLN A 48 13.05 -2.12 -16.52
N THR A 49 13.18 -2.07 -15.20
CA THR A 49 12.45 -1.14 -14.34
C THR A 49 12.84 0.30 -14.60
N LEU A 50 14.14 0.58 -14.78
CA LEU A 50 14.63 1.91 -15.12
C LEU A 50 14.12 2.36 -16.48
N GLN A 51 14.16 1.49 -17.50
CA GLN A 51 13.62 1.80 -18.83
C GLN A 51 12.12 2.15 -18.75
N ASN A 52 11.33 1.34 -18.03
CA ASN A 52 9.90 1.59 -17.83
C ASN A 52 9.62 2.92 -17.11
N ARG A 53 10.45 3.28 -16.11
CA ARG A 53 10.32 4.56 -15.41
C ARG A 53 10.58 5.74 -16.33
N VAL A 54 11.65 5.69 -17.13
CA VAL A 54 11.98 6.76 -18.08
C VAL A 54 10.86 6.92 -19.11
N GLN A 55 10.36 5.82 -19.67
CA GLN A 55 9.27 5.85 -20.65
C GLN A 55 7.99 6.47 -20.06
N ARG A 56 7.62 6.09 -18.82
CA ARG A 56 6.46 6.69 -18.13
C ARG A 56 6.64 8.17 -17.86
N GLN A 57 7.83 8.61 -17.45
CA GLN A 57 8.11 10.02 -17.20
C GLN A 57 7.96 10.85 -18.49
N GLN A 58 8.51 10.36 -19.60
CA GLN A 58 8.39 11.04 -20.90
C GLN A 58 6.93 11.18 -21.34
N PHE A 59 6.15 10.10 -21.22
CA PHE A 59 4.73 10.12 -21.57
C PHE A 59 3.92 11.08 -20.69
N GLN A 60 4.21 11.12 -19.39
CA GLN A 60 3.56 12.06 -18.46
C GLN A 60 3.84 13.51 -18.84
N GLN A 61 5.08 13.84 -19.20
CA GLN A 61 5.44 15.20 -19.62
C GLN A 61 4.72 15.59 -20.92
N GLN A 62 4.67 14.71 -21.92
CA GLN A 62 3.93 14.97 -23.15
C GLN A 62 2.44 15.23 -22.89
N GLN A 63 1.79 14.41 -22.05
CA GLN A 63 0.39 14.63 -21.71
C GLN A 63 0.17 15.99 -21.04
N GLN A 64 1.07 16.44 -20.17
CA GLN A 64 0.97 17.77 -19.56
C GLN A 64 1.08 18.89 -20.60
N GLN A 65 1.99 18.76 -21.57
CA GLN A 65 2.11 19.72 -22.66
C GLN A 65 0.86 19.76 -23.55
N TYR A 66 0.27 18.60 -23.88
CA TYR A 66 -0.97 18.55 -24.64
C TYR A 66 -2.15 19.13 -23.86
N ARG A 67 -2.26 18.82 -22.56
CA ARG A 67 -3.28 19.44 -21.67
C ARG A 67 -3.14 20.95 -21.60
N ALA A 68 -1.92 21.47 -21.60
CA ALA A 68 -1.67 22.90 -21.56
C ALA A 68 -2.04 23.59 -22.89
N GLN A 69 -1.79 22.93 -24.02
CA GLN A 69 -2.19 23.42 -25.35
C GLN A 69 -3.71 23.34 -25.55
N ASP A 70 -4.33 22.25 -25.10
CA ASP A 70 -5.76 21.98 -25.25
C ASP A 70 -6.62 22.67 -24.18
N ARG A 71 -5.99 23.37 -23.21
CA ARG A 71 -6.69 24.39 -22.44
C ARG A 71 -7.04 25.53 -23.39
N VAL A 72 -8.11 25.35 -24.15
CA VAL A 72 -8.95 26.43 -24.65
C VAL A 72 -9.18 27.33 -23.45
N ILE A 73 -8.73 28.58 -23.54
CA ILE A 73 -9.04 29.62 -22.56
C ILE A 73 -10.55 29.55 -22.41
N VAL A 74 -11.02 28.98 -21.29
CA VAL A 74 -12.44 28.91 -20.99
C VAL A 74 -12.85 30.36 -20.89
N GLN A 75 -13.46 30.86 -21.96
CA GLN A 75 -14.06 32.18 -21.97
C GLN A 75 -14.93 32.22 -20.73
N GLN A 76 -14.69 33.24 -19.91
CA GLN A 76 -15.34 33.39 -18.62
C GLN A 76 -16.83 33.09 -18.79
N PRO A 77 -17.42 32.17 -18.01
CA PRO A 77 -18.82 31.82 -18.15
C PRO A 77 -19.61 33.13 -18.22
N PRO A 78 -20.50 33.31 -19.21
CA PRO A 78 -21.22 34.55 -19.36
C PRO A 78 -21.88 34.89 -18.03
N VAL A 79 -21.82 36.17 -17.65
CA VAL A 79 -22.47 36.66 -16.43
C VAL A 79 -23.96 36.35 -16.56
N VAL A 80 -24.38 35.24 -15.94
CA VAL A 80 -25.77 34.85 -15.90
C VAL A 80 -26.51 35.85 -15.01
N PRO A 81 -27.68 36.34 -15.42
CA PRO A 81 -28.51 37.18 -14.56
C PRO A 81 -28.83 36.40 -13.27
N GLN A 82 -28.27 36.86 -12.16
CA GLN A 82 -28.65 36.40 -10.83
C GLN A 82 -30.09 36.88 -10.61
N VAL A 83 -31.05 35.96 -10.57
CA VAL A 83 -32.44 36.30 -10.22
C VAL A 83 -32.41 36.80 -8.78
N ARG A 84 -32.65 38.10 -8.57
CA ARG A 84 -32.78 38.64 -7.23
C ARG A 84 -34.00 37.99 -6.56
N PRO A 85 -33.89 37.55 -5.29
CA PRO A 85 -35.04 37.03 -4.57
C PRO A 85 -36.14 38.11 -4.58
N SER A 86 -37.37 37.71 -4.92
CA SER A 86 -38.51 38.63 -4.88
C SER A 86 -38.72 39.10 -3.45
N CYS A 87 -38.92 40.41 -3.27
CA CYS A 87 -39.24 40.95 -1.95
C CYS A 87 -40.52 40.29 -1.44
N GLN A 88 -40.47 39.76 -0.22
CA GLN A 88 -41.66 39.17 0.39
C GLN A 88 -42.49 40.30 0.98
N THR A 89 -43.74 40.42 0.53
CA THR A 89 -44.71 41.33 1.13
C THR A 89 -45.45 40.60 2.23
N GLN A 90 -45.26 41.06 3.47
CA GLN A 90 -46.00 40.57 4.64
C GLN A 90 -47.07 41.58 5.04
N ILE A 91 -48.28 41.10 5.29
CA ILE A 91 -49.36 41.94 5.81
C ILE A 91 -49.34 41.84 7.34
N ILE A 92 -49.05 42.95 7.99
CA ILE A 92 -49.08 43.08 9.45
C ILE A 92 -50.19 44.08 9.77
N GLY A 93 -51.31 43.57 10.30
CA GLY A 93 -52.51 44.37 10.56
C GLY A 93 -53.14 44.89 9.26
N SER A 94 -53.38 46.20 9.16
CA SER A 94 -53.91 46.86 7.95
C SER A 94 -52.82 47.39 6.99
N THR A 95 -51.55 47.18 7.33
CA THR A 95 -50.41 47.69 6.55
C THR A 95 -49.68 46.55 5.84
N ALA A 96 -49.39 46.75 4.55
CA ALA A 96 -48.55 45.86 3.76
C ALA A 96 -47.10 46.34 3.83
N VAL A 97 -46.19 45.50 4.35
CA VAL A 97 -44.77 45.80 4.48
C VAL A 97 -44.00 44.88 3.55
N SER A 98 -43.24 45.45 2.62
CA SER A 98 -42.35 44.71 1.72
C SER A 98 -40.95 44.65 2.32
N THR A 99 -40.50 43.46 2.68
CA THR A 99 -39.12 43.23 3.13
C THR A 99 -38.29 42.69 1.97
N CYS A 100 -37.36 43.51 1.51
CA CYS A 100 -36.29 43.12 0.60
C CYS A 100 -35.00 43.00 1.43
N HIS A 101 -34.32 41.85 1.36
CA HIS A 101 -33.00 41.66 1.97
C HIS A 101 -31.89 41.75 0.92
#